data_AF-A0A7C3YY86-F1
#
_entry.id   AF-A0A7C3YY86-F1
#
_cell.length_a   1.000
_cell.length_b   1.000
_cell.length_c   1.000
_cell.angle_alpha   90.00
_cell.angle_beta   90.00
_cell.angle_gamma   90.00
#
_symmetry.space_group_name_H-M   'P 1'
#
loop_
_entity.id
_entity.type
_entity.pdbx_description
1 polymer ?
#
loop_
_entity_poly.entity_id
_entity_poly.type
_entity_poly.pdbx_seq_one_letter_code
_entity_poly.pdbx_strand_id
1 'polypeptide(L)'
;MDWQSIYAGRLTTAAEAVKVIRPGDTVVVAHACGEPQALTGAMVARAAEWHDVEVVHMVAMGKALYCQPEMQGHFRHNSLFVGATSRQAVKEGRADYTPCFFSEIPRLFQEGYLPVDVALVHVSPPDEHGYCSLGISVDYTKPAAECARTVIAQVNRNMPRTLGESFMHVSQFHHVVEVDEPLIELPRPEISRTKENIGRHC
;
A
#
# COMPACT_ATOMS: atom_id res chain seq x y z
N MET A 1 10.77 15.09 21.61
CA MET A 1 11.93 14.55 20.87
C MET A 1 11.99 15.27 19.55
N ASP A 2 13.19 15.63 19.11
CA ASP A 2 13.42 16.23 17.80
C ASP A 2 13.05 15.24 16.68
N TRP A 3 12.42 15.70 15.60
CA TRP A 3 11.86 14.79 14.58
C TRP A 3 12.96 14.06 13.82
N GLN A 4 14.13 14.68 13.64
CA GLN A 4 15.32 14.09 13.03
C GLN A 4 15.81 12.90 13.85
N SER A 5 15.81 13.03 15.18
CA SER A 5 16.18 11.92 16.09
C SER A 5 15.18 10.76 15.99
N ILE A 6 13.88 11.06 15.90
CA ILE A 6 12.84 10.04 15.70
C ILE A 6 13.04 9.32 14.37
N TYR A 7 13.26 10.08 13.29
CA TYR A 7 13.48 9.54 11.94
C TYR A 7 14.71 8.63 11.89
N ALA A 8 15.85 9.12 12.38
CA ALA A 8 17.10 8.37 12.41
C ALA A 8 16.98 7.07 13.24
N GLY A 9 16.24 7.09 14.35
CA GLY A 9 15.99 5.91 15.18
C GLY A 9 15.06 4.87 14.56
N ARG A 10 14.35 5.20 13.48
CA ARG A 10 13.40 4.32 12.77
C ARG A 10 13.89 3.87 11.40
N LEU A 11 14.97 4.48 10.92
CA LEU A 11 15.57 4.17 9.64
C LEU A 11 16.11 2.73 9.62
N THR A 12 15.73 1.96 8.62
CA THR A 12 16.15 0.57 8.44
C THR A 12 16.05 0.17 6.97
N THR A 13 16.38 -1.08 6.66
CA THR A 13 16.21 -1.63 5.30
C THR A 13 14.81 -2.22 5.12
N ALA A 14 14.34 -2.35 3.87
CA ALA A 14 13.06 -3.01 3.57
C ALA A 14 12.99 -4.43 4.16
N ALA A 15 14.07 -5.20 4.02
CA ALA A 15 14.16 -6.58 4.51
C ALA A 15 14.06 -6.67 6.04
N GLU A 16 14.57 -5.68 6.77
CA GLU A 16 14.45 -5.62 8.23
C GLU A 16 13.10 -5.07 8.69
N ALA A 17 12.57 -4.05 8.02
CA ALA A 17 11.27 -3.46 8.37
C ALA A 17 10.14 -4.50 8.33
N VAL A 18 10.11 -5.34 7.30
CA VAL A 18 9.03 -6.33 7.13
C VAL A 18 9.10 -7.50 8.13
N LYS A 19 10.18 -7.65 8.91
CA LYS A 19 10.26 -8.71 9.94
C LYS A 19 9.27 -8.54 11.08
N VAL A 20 8.68 -7.36 11.22
CA VAL A 20 7.63 -7.09 12.20
C VAL A 20 6.32 -7.82 11.84
N ILE A 21 6.12 -8.17 10.57
CA ILE A 21 4.96 -8.92 10.08
C ILE A 21 5.01 -10.35 10.65
N ARG A 22 3.90 -10.78 11.21
CA ARG A 22 3.73 -12.10 11.81
C ARG A 22 2.73 -12.93 10.99
N PRO A 23 2.80 -14.27 11.08
CA PRO A 23 1.76 -15.11 10.51
C PRO A 23 0.36 -14.72 11.03
N GLY A 24 -0.62 -14.65 10.12
CA GLY A 24 -1.98 -14.21 10.42
C GLY A 24 -2.19 -12.69 10.55
N ASP A 25 -1.14 -11.86 10.42
CA ASP A 25 -1.31 -10.40 10.41
C ASP A 25 -2.07 -9.94 9.15
N THR A 26 -2.89 -8.90 9.31
CA THR A 26 -3.47 -8.16 8.19
C THR A 26 -2.57 -6.99 7.77
N VAL A 27 -2.05 -7.07 6.53
CA VAL A 27 -1.18 -6.07 5.93
C VAL A 27 -1.97 -5.25 4.91
N VAL A 28 -2.21 -3.97 5.21
CA VAL A 28 -2.84 -3.03 4.27
C VAL A 28 -1.76 -2.30 3.46
N VAL A 29 -1.91 -2.32 2.15
CA VAL A 29 -0.96 -1.69 1.22
C VAL A 29 -1.54 -0.40 0.65
N ALA A 30 -0.72 0.65 0.59
CA ALA A 30 -1.08 1.91 -0.04
C ALA A 30 -1.59 1.71 -1.47
N HIS A 31 -2.55 2.54 -1.84
CA HIS A 31 -3.40 2.31 -2.99
C HIS A 31 -2.71 2.53 -4.34
N ALA A 32 -3.06 1.69 -5.32
CA ALA A 32 -2.78 1.88 -6.73
C ALA A 32 -1.30 2.16 -7.02
N CYS A 33 -0.97 3.25 -7.73
CA CYS A 33 0.40 3.58 -8.09
C CYS A 33 1.26 4.03 -6.90
N GLY A 34 0.65 4.26 -5.73
CA GLY A 34 1.35 4.51 -4.47
C GLY A 34 1.78 3.23 -3.75
N GLU A 35 1.67 2.05 -4.35
CA GLU A 35 2.23 0.82 -3.81
C GLU A 35 3.74 1.01 -3.50
N PRO A 36 4.20 0.76 -2.26
CA PRO A 36 5.63 0.80 -1.91
C PRO A 36 6.32 -0.48 -2.39
N GLN A 37 6.84 -0.47 -3.62
CA GLN A 37 7.27 -1.70 -4.31
C GLN A 37 8.47 -2.38 -3.62
N ALA A 38 9.35 -1.61 -2.98
CA ALA A 38 10.46 -2.18 -2.21
C ALA A 38 9.96 -2.94 -0.98
N LEU A 39 8.90 -2.43 -0.32
CA LEU A 39 8.29 -3.10 0.83
C LEU A 39 7.51 -4.34 0.42
N THR A 40 6.65 -4.28 -0.61
CA THR A 40 5.91 -5.45 -1.08
C THR A 40 6.85 -6.52 -1.67
N GLY A 41 7.94 -6.12 -2.32
CA GLY A 41 8.99 -7.02 -2.78
C GLY A 41 9.76 -7.68 -1.63
N ALA A 42 10.19 -6.91 -0.62
CA ALA A 42 10.85 -7.45 0.56
C ALA A 42 9.94 -8.40 1.35
N MET A 43 8.64 -8.08 1.41
CA MET A 43 7.62 -8.91 2.01
C MET A 43 7.55 -10.27 1.31
N VAL A 44 7.35 -10.29 -0.01
CA VAL A 44 7.28 -11.53 -0.79
C VAL A 44 8.58 -12.35 -0.74
N ALA A 45 9.75 -11.69 -0.67
CA ALA A 45 11.04 -12.39 -0.56
C ALA A 45 11.17 -13.23 0.73
N ARG A 46 10.34 -12.95 1.75
CA ARG A 46 10.30 -13.69 3.02
C ARG A 46 9.09 -14.61 3.16
N ALA A 47 8.35 -14.88 2.07
CA ALA A 47 7.11 -15.65 2.11
C ALA A 47 7.21 -16.97 2.91
N ALA A 48 8.33 -17.68 2.77
CA ALA A 48 8.59 -18.96 3.45
C ALA A 48 8.56 -18.88 4.99
N GLU A 49 8.70 -17.69 5.58
CA GLU A 49 8.64 -17.47 7.03
C GLU A 49 7.21 -17.29 7.54
N TRP A 50 6.24 -17.16 6.64
CA TRP A 50 4.88 -16.74 6.96
C TRP A 50 3.85 -17.77 6.52
N HIS A 51 2.73 -17.76 7.24
CA HIS A 51 1.52 -18.46 6.86
C HIS A 51 0.32 -17.53 7.07
N ASP A 52 -0.64 -17.60 6.17
CA ASP A 52 -1.93 -16.89 6.25
C ASP A 52 -1.82 -15.37 6.50
N VAL A 53 -0.80 -14.70 5.97
CA VAL A 53 -0.74 -13.24 6.01
C VAL A 53 -1.78 -12.68 5.04
N GLU A 54 -2.73 -11.90 5.57
CA GLU A 54 -3.76 -11.28 4.74
C GLU A 54 -3.18 -10.00 4.10
N VAL A 55 -3.27 -9.89 2.78
CA VAL A 55 -2.84 -8.68 2.06
C VAL A 55 -4.08 -7.95 1.56
N VAL A 56 -4.29 -6.72 2.04
CA VAL A 56 -5.49 -5.93 1.75
C VAL A 56 -5.12 -4.68 0.96
N HIS A 57 -5.75 -4.51 -0.21
CA HIS A 57 -5.75 -3.24 -0.94
C HIS A 57 -6.84 -3.26 -2.02
N MET A 58 -7.02 -2.12 -2.70
CA MET A 58 -7.85 -2.01 -3.89
C MET A 58 -7.07 -2.43 -5.16
N VAL A 59 -7.05 -1.62 -6.23
CA VAL A 59 -6.43 -1.99 -7.49
C VAL A 59 -4.91 -2.16 -7.33
N ALA A 60 -4.41 -3.38 -7.56
CA ALA A 60 -2.97 -3.63 -7.62
C ALA A 60 -2.41 -3.10 -8.94
N MET A 61 -1.60 -2.03 -8.86
CA MET A 61 -0.88 -1.49 -10.01
C MET A 61 0.54 -2.04 -10.13
N GLY A 62 1.11 -2.55 -9.04
CA GLY A 62 2.37 -3.28 -9.05
C GLY A 62 2.22 -4.72 -9.54
N LYS A 63 3.25 -5.54 -9.26
CA LYS A 63 3.36 -6.91 -9.78
C LYS A 63 2.43 -7.90 -9.10
N ALA A 64 1.82 -7.55 -7.95
CA ALA A 64 1.00 -8.42 -7.12
C ALA A 64 1.65 -9.81 -6.88
N LEU A 65 2.95 -9.84 -6.55
CA LEU A 65 3.69 -11.11 -6.45
C LEU A 65 3.14 -12.02 -5.35
N TYR A 66 2.57 -11.46 -4.28
CA TYR A 66 1.83 -12.19 -3.23
C TYR A 66 0.58 -12.92 -3.75
N CYS A 67 0.12 -12.65 -4.98
CA CYS A 67 -1.00 -13.34 -5.63
C CYS A 67 -0.57 -14.49 -6.56
N GLN A 68 0.73 -14.80 -6.69
CA GLN A 68 1.17 -15.90 -7.56
C GLN A 68 0.82 -17.27 -6.97
N PRO A 69 0.65 -18.34 -7.77
CA PRO A 69 0.30 -19.67 -7.28
C PRO A 69 1.25 -20.21 -6.21
N GLU A 70 2.56 -19.92 -6.32
CA GLU A 70 3.60 -20.35 -5.38
C GLU A 70 3.48 -19.67 -4.01
N MET A 71 2.71 -18.58 -3.93
CA MET A 71 2.48 -17.85 -2.69
C MET A 71 1.29 -18.38 -1.88
N GLN A 72 0.56 -19.37 -2.41
CA GLN A 72 -0.58 -19.95 -1.74
C GLN A 72 -0.16 -20.59 -0.40
N GLY A 73 -0.89 -20.24 0.67
CA GLY A 73 -0.58 -20.65 2.05
C GLY A 73 0.31 -19.66 2.80
N HIS A 74 1.12 -18.87 2.09
CA HIS A 74 1.91 -17.79 2.68
C HIS A 74 1.11 -16.49 2.79
N PHE A 75 0.48 -16.11 1.67
CA PHE A 75 -0.35 -14.92 1.59
C PHE A 75 -1.77 -15.28 1.14
N ARG A 76 -2.73 -14.52 1.65
CA ARG A 76 -4.10 -14.50 1.15
C ARG A 76 -4.49 -13.06 0.85
N HIS A 77 -4.56 -12.71 -0.43
CA HIS A 77 -4.98 -11.37 -0.81
C HIS A 77 -6.50 -11.23 -0.66
N ASN A 78 -6.94 -10.24 0.12
CA ASN A 78 -8.33 -9.83 0.23
C ASN A 78 -8.53 -8.52 -0.53
N SER A 79 -9.10 -8.63 -1.72
CA SER A 79 -9.24 -7.51 -2.63
C SER A 79 -10.45 -6.65 -2.28
N LEU A 80 -10.24 -5.35 -2.09
CA LEU A 80 -11.32 -4.35 -2.02
C LEU A 80 -11.71 -3.81 -3.41
N PHE A 81 -10.90 -4.11 -4.42
CA PHE A 81 -11.17 -3.85 -5.83
C PHE A 81 -10.30 -4.78 -6.70
N VAL A 82 -10.93 -5.68 -7.45
CA VAL A 82 -10.20 -6.69 -8.23
C VAL A 82 -9.53 -6.06 -9.46
N GLY A 83 -8.20 -6.00 -9.45
CA GLY A 83 -7.37 -5.47 -10.53
C GLY A 83 -6.89 -6.54 -11.52
N ALA A 84 -6.28 -6.11 -12.63
CA ALA A 84 -5.81 -7.01 -13.68
C ALA A 84 -4.80 -8.06 -13.17
N THR A 85 -3.86 -7.64 -12.32
CA THR A 85 -2.78 -8.47 -11.78
C THR A 85 -3.22 -9.42 -10.67
N SER A 86 -4.34 -9.14 -9.99
CA SER A 86 -4.87 -9.97 -8.90
C SER A 86 -6.10 -10.82 -9.28
N ARG A 87 -6.79 -10.51 -10.39
CA ARG A 87 -8.06 -11.18 -10.75
C ARG A 87 -7.97 -12.69 -10.93
N GLN A 88 -6.83 -13.19 -11.41
CA GLN A 88 -6.67 -14.61 -11.66
C GLN A 88 -6.64 -15.39 -10.34
N ALA A 89 -6.01 -14.85 -9.30
CA ALA A 89 -6.01 -15.45 -7.96
C ALA A 89 -7.42 -15.52 -7.37
N VAL A 90 -8.24 -14.48 -7.56
CA VAL A 90 -9.65 -14.48 -7.14
C VAL A 90 -10.44 -15.54 -7.90
N LYS A 91 -10.28 -15.60 -9.24
CA LYS A 91 -10.96 -16.58 -10.09
C LYS A 91 -10.62 -18.03 -9.70
N GLU A 92 -9.39 -18.28 -9.26
CA GLU A 92 -8.89 -19.60 -8.85
C GLU A 92 -9.16 -19.93 -7.38
N GLY A 93 -9.78 -19.02 -6.61
CA GLY A 93 -10.06 -19.22 -5.18
C GLY A 93 -8.84 -19.09 -4.25
N ARG A 94 -7.71 -18.59 -4.76
CA ARG A 94 -6.47 -18.33 -3.98
C ARG A 94 -6.49 -16.96 -3.28
N ALA A 95 -7.38 -16.07 -3.71
CA ALA A 95 -7.60 -14.75 -3.13
C ALA A 95 -9.10 -14.49 -2.90
N ASP A 96 -9.41 -13.58 -1.99
CA ASP A 96 -10.77 -13.16 -1.66
C ASP A 96 -11.14 -11.83 -2.33
N TYR A 97 -12.44 -11.55 -2.36
CA TYR A 97 -12.99 -10.25 -2.74
C TYR A 97 -14.01 -9.81 -1.69
N THR A 98 -13.74 -8.68 -1.05
CA THR A 98 -14.67 -8.04 -0.12
C THR A 98 -15.40 -6.90 -0.84
N PRO A 99 -16.70 -7.04 -1.14
CA PRO A 99 -17.47 -5.99 -1.79
C PRO A 99 -17.70 -4.83 -0.82
N CYS A 100 -17.22 -3.64 -1.18
CA CYS A 100 -17.42 -2.43 -0.41
C CYS A 100 -17.48 -1.21 -1.34
N PHE A 101 -18.26 -0.19 -0.99
CA PHE A 101 -18.16 1.09 -1.65
C PHE A 101 -16.84 1.75 -1.27
N PHE A 102 -16.13 2.32 -2.24
CA PHE A 102 -14.83 2.95 -1.99
C PHE A 102 -14.91 4.00 -0.85
N SER A 103 -15.96 4.82 -0.81
CA SER A 103 -16.17 5.81 0.25
C SER A 103 -16.31 5.22 1.66
N GLU A 104 -16.71 3.95 1.77
CA GLU A 104 -16.89 3.23 3.04
C GLU A 104 -15.64 2.44 3.45
N ILE A 105 -14.63 2.31 2.60
CA ILE A 105 -13.40 1.57 2.94
C ILE A 105 -12.70 2.13 4.18
N PRO A 106 -12.53 3.46 4.35
CA PRO A 106 -11.98 4.02 5.60
C PRO A 106 -12.68 3.51 6.86
N ARG A 107 -14.01 3.36 6.79
CA ARG A 107 -14.85 2.91 7.90
C ARG A 107 -14.58 1.45 8.28
N LEU A 108 -14.20 0.60 7.33
CA LEU A 108 -13.80 -0.79 7.62
C LEU A 108 -12.64 -0.84 8.63
N PHE A 109 -11.67 0.07 8.49
CA PHE A 109 -10.53 0.16 9.40
C PHE A 109 -10.88 0.86 10.71
N GLN A 110 -11.56 1.99 10.63
CA GLN A 110 -11.89 2.83 11.80
C GLN A 110 -12.86 2.16 12.77
N GLU A 111 -13.81 1.36 12.27
CA GLU A 111 -14.76 0.60 13.10
C GLU A 111 -14.26 -0.82 13.43
N GLY A 112 -13.06 -1.19 12.98
CA GLY A 112 -12.42 -2.47 13.30
C GLY A 112 -13.05 -3.69 12.62
N TYR A 113 -13.88 -3.50 11.59
CA TYR A 113 -14.38 -4.61 10.75
C TYR A 113 -13.26 -5.30 10.00
N LEU A 114 -12.24 -4.54 9.60
CA LEU A 114 -11.00 -5.04 9.01
C LEU A 114 -9.84 -4.45 9.83
N PRO A 115 -9.30 -5.18 10.81
CA PRO A 115 -8.18 -4.70 11.61
C PRO A 115 -6.93 -4.51 10.74
N VAL A 116 -6.07 -3.57 11.12
CA VAL A 116 -4.82 -3.29 10.40
C VAL A 116 -3.65 -3.57 11.34
N ASP A 117 -3.00 -4.72 11.17
CA ASP A 117 -1.80 -5.05 11.96
C ASP A 117 -0.59 -4.27 11.44
N VAL A 118 -0.45 -4.19 10.11
CA VAL A 118 0.65 -3.49 9.46
C VAL A 118 0.12 -2.68 8.26
N ALA A 119 0.47 -1.39 8.19
CA ALA A 119 0.26 -0.58 7.00
C ALA A 119 1.60 -0.32 6.28
N LEU A 120 1.64 -0.62 4.98
CA LEU A 120 2.76 -0.29 4.11
C LEU A 120 2.41 0.98 3.33
N VAL A 121 3.09 2.09 3.63
CA VAL A 121 2.83 3.38 3.00
C VAL A 121 4.02 3.87 2.18
N HIS A 122 3.75 4.66 1.14
CA HIS A 122 4.75 5.29 0.29
C HIS A 122 4.61 6.80 0.42
N VAL A 123 5.68 7.47 0.84
CA VAL A 123 5.64 8.90 1.19
C VAL A 123 6.83 9.65 0.59
N SER A 124 6.67 10.96 0.50
CA SER A 124 7.76 11.90 0.24
C SER A 124 8.69 12.05 1.46
N PRO A 125 9.91 12.59 1.28
CA PRO A 125 10.79 12.95 2.40
C PRO A 125 10.12 13.91 3.38
N PRO A 126 10.47 13.85 4.67
CA PRO A 126 9.95 14.80 5.66
C PRO A 126 10.40 16.23 5.32
N ASP A 127 9.53 17.20 5.58
CA ASP A 127 9.87 18.62 5.55
C ASP A 127 10.60 19.08 6.82
N GLU A 128 10.84 20.39 6.92
CA GLU A 128 11.50 21.03 8.08
C GLU A 128 10.77 20.84 9.42
N HIS A 129 9.51 20.41 9.38
CA HIS A 129 8.67 20.13 10.54
C HIS A 129 8.47 18.63 10.78
N GLY A 130 9.13 17.76 10.03
CA GLY A 130 9.02 16.31 10.17
C GLY A 130 7.77 15.71 9.54
N TYR A 131 7.08 16.42 8.64
CA TYR A 131 5.92 15.90 7.92
C TYR A 131 6.31 15.34 6.55
N CYS A 132 5.98 14.07 6.35
CA CYS A 132 5.96 13.44 5.04
C CYS A 132 4.58 13.62 4.40
N SER A 133 4.49 13.58 3.08
CA SER A 133 3.21 13.49 2.34
C SER A 133 3.06 12.13 1.69
N LEU A 134 1.87 11.53 1.82
CA LEU A 134 1.40 10.33 1.11
C LEU A 134 1.31 10.51 -0.42
N GLY A 135 1.43 11.74 -0.90
CA GLY A 135 1.54 12.06 -2.31
C GLY A 135 0.30 11.64 -3.10
N ILE A 136 0.47 10.64 -3.98
CA ILE A 136 -0.55 10.24 -4.95
C ILE A 136 -1.65 9.32 -4.37
N SER A 137 -1.47 8.79 -3.16
CA SER A 137 -2.39 7.82 -2.55
C SER A 137 -2.75 8.23 -1.12
N VAL A 138 -3.84 8.99 -0.99
CA VAL A 138 -4.38 9.45 0.31
C VAL A 138 -5.55 8.58 0.73
N ASP A 139 -6.57 8.51 -0.14
CA ASP A 139 -7.74 7.62 -0.13
C ASP A 139 -8.03 6.86 1.19
N TYR A 140 -8.00 5.53 1.17
CA TYR A 140 -8.05 4.71 2.37
C TYR A 140 -6.67 4.52 2.99
N THR A 141 -5.61 4.85 2.26
CA THR A 141 -4.22 4.69 2.71
C THR A 141 -3.97 5.43 4.03
N LYS A 142 -4.44 6.68 4.16
CA LYS A 142 -4.32 7.46 5.40
C LYS A 142 -5.07 6.82 6.58
N PRO A 143 -6.39 6.58 6.52
CA PRO A 143 -7.11 5.99 7.65
C PRO A 143 -6.61 4.58 7.99
N ALA A 144 -6.19 3.77 7.01
CA ALA A 144 -5.55 2.49 7.29
C ALA A 144 -4.25 2.66 8.09
N ALA A 145 -3.39 3.62 7.71
CA ALA A 145 -2.15 3.89 8.43
C ALA A 145 -2.37 4.48 9.82
N GLU A 146 -3.40 5.31 10.01
CA GLU A 146 -3.77 5.86 11.32
C GLU A 146 -4.36 4.80 12.28
N CYS A 147 -5.05 3.80 11.74
CA CYS A 147 -5.59 2.67 12.51
C CYS A 147 -4.58 1.52 12.70
N ALA A 148 -3.45 1.53 11.98
CA ALA A 148 -2.51 0.42 11.99
C ALA A 148 -1.76 0.29 13.31
N ARG A 149 -1.59 -0.95 13.79
CA ARG A 149 -0.69 -1.25 14.92
C ARG A 149 0.76 -0.90 14.59
N THR A 150 1.18 -1.14 13.35
CA THR A 150 2.53 -0.82 12.85
C THR A 150 2.43 -0.13 11.49
N VAL A 151 3.18 0.96 11.30
CA VAL A 151 3.27 1.65 10.01
C VAL A 151 4.71 1.57 9.50
N ILE A 152 4.90 1.01 8.30
CA ILE A 152 6.18 0.96 7.61
C ILE A 152 6.12 1.94 6.45
N ALA A 153 6.95 2.98 6.50
CA ALA A 153 6.99 4.02 5.48
C ALA A 153 8.18 3.82 4.53
N GLN A 154 7.88 3.67 3.25
CA GLN A 154 8.86 3.83 2.17
C GLN A 154 8.95 5.32 1.83
N VAL A 155 10.11 5.93 2.06
CA VAL A 155 10.39 7.33 1.74
C VAL A 155 11.08 7.41 0.38
N ASN A 156 10.50 8.18 -0.54
CA ASN A 156 10.96 8.29 -1.92
C ASN A 156 10.91 9.74 -2.39
N ARG A 157 12.04 10.28 -2.86
CA ARG A 157 12.15 11.66 -3.37
C ARG A 157 11.31 11.90 -4.63
N ASN A 158 10.94 10.85 -5.36
CA ASN A 158 10.06 10.94 -6.53
C ASN A 158 8.57 10.99 -6.15
N MET A 159 8.20 10.71 -4.88
CA MET A 159 6.84 10.89 -4.42
C MET A 159 6.52 12.39 -4.31
N PRO A 160 5.54 12.92 -5.05
CA PRO A 160 5.21 14.34 -4.97
C PRO A 160 4.64 14.68 -3.60
N ARG A 161 4.97 15.87 -3.08
CA ARG A 161 4.37 16.41 -1.87
C ARG A 161 3.04 17.09 -2.19
N THR A 162 1.95 16.32 -2.22
CA THR A 162 0.60 16.85 -2.46
C THR A 162 0.08 17.59 -1.24
N LEU A 163 -0.85 18.54 -1.44
CA LEU A 163 -1.49 19.28 -0.35
C LEU A 163 -2.76 18.58 0.16
N GLY A 164 -3.43 19.19 1.13
CA GLY A 164 -4.65 18.66 1.76
C GLY A 164 -4.33 17.70 2.89
N GLU A 165 -5.20 16.72 3.11
CA GLU A 165 -5.07 15.73 4.18
C GLU A 165 -4.04 14.64 3.88
N SER A 166 -2.98 14.93 3.13
CA SER A 166 -1.97 13.95 2.69
C SER A 166 -0.82 13.77 3.67
N PHE A 167 -0.73 14.58 4.73
CA PHE A 167 0.43 14.61 5.61
C PHE A 167 0.38 13.58 6.73
N MET A 168 1.52 12.97 7.02
CA MET A 168 1.79 12.15 8.20
C MET A 168 3.14 12.56 8.80
N HIS A 169 3.17 12.77 10.12
CA HIS A 169 4.40 13.13 10.82
C HIS A 169 5.26 11.89 11.03
N VAL A 170 6.58 12.04 11.00
CA VAL A 170 7.53 10.92 11.19
C VAL A 170 7.31 10.15 12.49
N SER A 171 6.72 10.79 13.51
CA SER A 171 6.33 10.17 14.78
C SER A 171 5.28 9.06 14.64
N GLN A 172 4.52 9.03 13.55
CA GLN A 172 3.48 8.02 13.27
C GLN A 172 4.05 6.75 12.62
N PHE A 173 5.29 6.79 12.12
CA PHE A 173 5.92 5.62 11.49
C PHE A 173 6.62 4.74 12.52
N HIS A 174 6.62 3.43 12.34
CA HIS A 174 7.35 2.51 13.21
C HIS A 174 8.70 2.13 12.59
N HIS A 175 8.72 1.99 11.27
CA HIS A 175 9.91 1.76 10.46
C HIS A 175 9.92 2.72 9.27
N VAL A 176 11.10 3.19 8.92
CA VAL A 176 11.33 4.06 7.76
C VAL A 176 12.36 3.41 6.86
N VAL A 177 12.07 3.37 5.56
CA VAL A 177 12.92 2.76 4.54
C VAL A 177 13.08 3.77 3.41
N GLU A 178 14.29 4.28 3.20
CA GLU A 178 14.57 5.22 2.11
C GLU A 178 14.88 4.45 0.81
N VAL A 179 14.02 4.60 -0.20
CA VAL A 179 14.20 4.02 -1.54
C VAL A 179 13.68 5.00 -2.58
N ASP A 180 14.59 5.54 -3.39
CA ASP A 180 14.24 6.36 -4.54
C ASP A 180 13.98 5.48 -5.76
N GLU A 181 12.71 5.32 -6.13
CA GLU A 181 12.28 4.60 -7.34
C GLU A 181 11.25 5.42 -8.13
N PRO A 182 11.19 5.30 -9.46
CA PRO A 182 10.10 5.90 -10.22
C PRO A 182 8.75 5.38 -9.72
N LEU A 183 7.75 6.25 -9.64
CA LEU A 183 6.38 5.82 -9.35
C LEU A 183 5.83 4.99 -10.51
N ILE A 184 4.87 4.12 -10.20
CA ILE A 184 4.18 3.33 -11.23
C ILE A 184 3.39 4.28 -12.13
N GLU A 185 3.64 4.22 -13.43
CA GLU A 185 2.90 5.00 -14.43
C GLU A 185 1.82 4.15 -15.11
N LEU A 186 0.64 4.75 -15.30
CA LEU A 186 -0.39 4.17 -16.15
C LEU A 186 -0.13 4.58 -17.61
N PRO A 187 0.03 3.64 -18.55
CA PRO A 187 0.24 3.99 -19.95
C PRO A 187 -0.99 4.68 -20.54
N ARG A 188 -0.76 5.61 -21.48
CA ARG A 188 -1.85 6.29 -22.17
C ARG A 188 -2.67 5.27 -22.98
N PRO A 189 -4.01 5.23 -22.82
CA PRO A 189 -4.83 4.31 -23.59
C PRO A 189 -4.98 4.81 -25.03
N GLU A 190 -5.10 3.87 -25.98
CA GLU A 190 -5.48 4.22 -27.36
C GLU A 190 -6.93 4.73 -27.40
N ILE A 191 -7.14 5.85 -28.09
CA ILE A 191 -8.46 6.44 -28.32
C ILE A 191 -8.99 5.90 -29.65
N SER A 192 -9.90 4.93 -29.58
CA SER A 192 -10.61 4.42 -30.75
C SER A 192 -11.69 5.38 -31.21
N ARG A 193 -12.15 5.24 -32.46
CA ARG A 193 -13.30 6.01 -32.99
C ARG A 193 -14.53 5.94 -32.08
N THR A 194 -14.80 4.78 -31.47
CA THR A 194 -15.89 4.62 -30.51
C THR A 194 -15.67 5.47 -29.25
N LYS A 195 -14.46 5.46 -28.67
CA LYS A 195 -14.13 6.30 -27.50
C LYS A 195 -14.21 7.79 -27.83
N GLU A 196 -13.78 8.18 -29.03
CA GLU A 196 -13.90 9.56 -29.51
C GLU A 196 -15.37 9.98 -29.63
N ASN A 197 -16.22 9.15 -30.25
CA ASN A 197 -17.64 9.43 -30.36
C ASN A 197 -18.31 9.56 -28.98
N ILE A 198 -17.98 8.68 -28.02
CA ILE A 198 -18.47 8.79 -26.64
C ILE A 198 -18.04 10.13 -26.03
N GLY A 199 -16.75 10.49 -26.15
CA GLY A 199 -16.22 11.74 -25.61
C GLY A 199 -16.84 13.00 -26.20
N ARG A 200 -17.44 12.95 -27.40
CA ARG A 200 -18.20 14.08 -27.99
C ARG A 200 -19.59 14.27 -27.38
N HIS A 201 -20.09 13.29 -26.62
CA HIS A 201 -21.46 13.28 -26.07
C HIS A 201 -21.52 13.23 -24.54
N CYS A 202 -20.38 13.20 -23.84
CA CYS A 202 -20.26 13.31 -22.39
C CYS A 202 -19.80 14.72 -22.00
#